data_AF-A0A4Q5XE74-F1
#
_entry.id   AF-A0A4Q5XE74-F1
#
_cell.length_a   1.000
_cell.length_b   1.000
_cell.length_c   1.000
_cell.angle_alpha   90.00
_cell.angle_beta   90.00
_cell.angle_gamma   90.00
#
_symmetry.space_group_name_H-M   'P 1'
#
loop_
_entity.id
_entity.type
_entity.pdbx_description
1 polymer ?
#
loop_
_entity_poly.entity_id
_entity_poly.type
_entity_poly.pdbx_seq_one_letter_code
_entity_poly.pdbx_strand_id
1 'polypeptide(L)'
;MGFPLDLALRYMGSKKRAFISVGTMFATLGVALGVGALATVMSVTGGFRAQFREKVLGVNAHVLVLKYATDFREYRQVMEKMKSVPGVTGVAPFVINPMMITHGDRTATGVLLKGVDPAKVKDVLDLPRHVVEGSLDGLRLTDAKPPDRRRKGLIDDDALGRKTSGFGSDADNGDPLPPPAASAESPLPKGSALKQIEEIVKQEALTGPDVSSRASMYDGSPGAPPTKEPSDDEVALPADAPVGNIVPNGGYQGELPEDDALPPDLVQDPCNDPTGAKKLPGIVIGTTLKRNLEVKIGDCLQVTSPTIGFSYSRGSMRAPVAKQFRVTAVFDAGFDQYDSKLVYTDLYEAQAFYDTGDSVTGVEMKVADIEQARDIARTIDKLLANGVYHTLDWEELNHGLFTALQIQQLLMSFVLALIIVVAAFTVIATLIMVVLDKKKEIAVIKAMGASDSAVLRSFVYQGGFIGLFGTAFGLLLGIVVCKLLLVYALPLDPKVYFISHLPVQVRPLQFVMVGVFAIFVCLAATIWPALYASRLRPAEAFRDQ
;
A
#
# COMPACT_ATOMS: atom_id res chain seq x y z
N MET A 1 -6.75 -58.74 -0.22
CA MET A 1 -7.67 -57.61 -0.48
C MET A 1 -9.08 -58.10 -0.28
N GLY A 2 -9.82 -57.50 0.65
CA GLY A 2 -11.01 -58.10 1.26
C GLY A 2 -12.22 -58.14 0.32
N PHE A 3 -12.96 -59.25 0.40
CA PHE A 3 -14.33 -59.45 -0.10
C PHE A 3 -15.24 -58.19 -0.16
N PRO A 4 -15.26 -57.27 0.84
CA PRO A 4 -16.04 -56.03 0.74
C PRO A 4 -15.64 -55.08 -0.40
N LEU A 5 -14.36 -55.04 -0.79
CA LEU A 5 -13.86 -54.13 -1.84
C LEU A 5 -14.25 -54.63 -3.24
N ASP A 6 -14.21 -55.96 -3.42
CA ASP A 6 -14.60 -56.63 -4.65
C ASP A 6 -16.13 -56.59 -4.85
N LEU A 7 -16.89 -56.67 -3.75
CA LEU A 7 -18.34 -56.46 -3.75
C LEU A 7 -18.70 -55.02 -4.16
N ALA A 8 -18.00 -54.01 -3.62
CA ALA A 8 -18.24 -52.60 -3.95
C ALA A 8 -17.99 -52.29 -5.45
N LEU A 9 -16.90 -52.81 -6.01
CA LEU A 9 -16.54 -52.62 -7.43
C LEU A 9 -17.54 -53.27 -8.39
N ARG A 10 -17.95 -54.52 -8.12
CA ARG A 10 -18.97 -55.21 -8.93
C ARG A 10 -20.35 -54.54 -8.85
N TYR A 11 -20.65 -53.88 -7.73
CA TYR A 11 -21.88 -53.14 -7.56
C TYR A 11 -21.96 -51.88 -8.44
N MET A 12 -20.84 -51.24 -8.80
CA MET A 12 -20.82 -50.07 -9.68
C MET A 12 -21.01 -50.39 -11.18
N GLY A 13 -20.69 -51.62 -11.63
CA GLY A 13 -20.58 -51.93 -13.07
C GLY A 13 -21.78 -52.60 -13.78
N SER A 14 -22.91 -52.85 -13.11
CA SER A 14 -24.00 -53.67 -13.69
C SER A 14 -25.06 -52.87 -14.48
N LYS A 15 -25.23 -53.20 -15.76
CA LYS A 15 -26.12 -52.54 -16.76
C LYS A 15 -27.64 -52.56 -16.46
N LYS A 16 -28.15 -53.35 -15.50
CA LYS A 16 -29.58 -53.32 -15.08
C LYS A 16 -29.88 -52.24 -14.01
N ARG A 17 -28.89 -51.42 -13.62
CA ARG A 17 -28.93 -50.54 -12.43
C ARG A 17 -28.46 -49.09 -12.72
N ALA A 18 -28.86 -48.53 -13.87
CA ALA A 18 -28.49 -47.16 -14.27
C ALA A 18 -28.85 -46.08 -13.22
N PHE A 19 -29.97 -46.23 -12.49
CA PHE A 19 -30.42 -45.21 -11.51
C PHE A 19 -29.45 -45.02 -10.32
N ILE A 20 -28.88 -46.13 -9.81
CA ILE A 20 -27.93 -46.11 -8.69
C ILE A 20 -26.57 -45.55 -9.13
N SER A 21 -26.20 -45.79 -10.40
CA SER A 21 -25.01 -45.19 -11.03
C SER A 21 -25.16 -43.68 -11.20
N VAL A 22 -26.35 -43.19 -11.53
CA VAL A 22 -26.62 -41.76 -11.76
C VAL A 22 -26.51 -40.95 -10.46
N GLY A 23 -27.10 -41.42 -9.36
CA GLY A 23 -26.98 -40.74 -8.06
C GLY A 23 -25.54 -40.65 -7.56
N THR A 24 -24.77 -41.73 -7.72
CA THR A 24 -23.34 -41.78 -7.36
C THR A 24 -22.51 -40.82 -8.24
N MET A 25 -22.84 -40.70 -9.53
CA MET A 25 -22.20 -39.76 -10.46
C MET A 25 -22.47 -38.30 -10.04
N PHE A 26 -23.72 -37.95 -9.72
CA PHE A 26 -24.05 -36.61 -9.23
C PHE A 26 -23.36 -36.28 -7.90
N ALA A 27 -23.31 -37.22 -6.96
CA ALA A 27 -22.58 -37.04 -5.70
C ALA A 27 -21.09 -36.78 -5.95
N THR A 28 -20.47 -37.61 -6.80
CA THR A 28 -19.04 -37.52 -7.13
C THR A 28 -18.73 -36.19 -7.83
N LEU A 29 -19.60 -35.76 -8.76
CA LEU A 29 -19.44 -34.49 -9.47
C LEU A 29 -19.65 -33.29 -8.55
N GLY A 30 -20.62 -33.35 -7.63
CA GLY A 30 -20.82 -32.32 -6.61
C GLY A 30 -19.61 -32.15 -5.70
N VAL A 31 -19.05 -33.26 -5.21
CA VAL A 31 -17.81 -33.24 -4.42
C VAL A 31 -16.65 -32.72 -5.26
N ALA A 32 -16.51 -33.15 -6.51
CA ALA A 32 -15.42 -32.71 -7.37
C ALA A 32 -15.47 -31.21 -7.69
N LEU A 33 -16.65 -30.67 -8.02
CA LEU A 33 -16.81 -29.23 -8.24
C LEU A 33 -16.53 -28.44 -6.97
N GLY A 34 -17.01 -28.92 -5.81
CA GLY A 34 -16.77 -28.27 -4.52
C GLY A 34 -15.28 -28.21 -4.17
N VAL A 35 -14.57 -29.34 -4.27
CA VAL A 35 -13.14 -29.44 -3.99
C VAL A 35 -12.31 -28.65 -5.00
N GLY A 36 -12.67 -28.69 -6.29
CA GLY A 36 -11.96 -27.95 -7.34
C GLY A 36 -12.10 -26.45 -7.21
N ALA A 37 -13.33 -25.96 -6.93
CA ALA A 37 -13.57 -24.56 -6.63
C ALA A 37 -12.77 -24.11 -5.39
N LEU A 38 -12.80 -24.92 -4.33
CA LEU A 38 -12.08 -24.68 -3.09
C LEU A 38 -10.56 -24.56 -3.32
N ALA A 39 -9.96 -25.52 -3.99
CA ALA A 39 -8.53 -25.51 -4.28
C ALA A 39 -8.12 -24.32 -5.15
N THR A 40 -8.95 -23.96 -6.14
CA THR A 40 -8.70 -22.80 -7.02
C THR A 40 -8.75 -21.49 -6.25
N VAL A 41 -9.79 -21.28 -5.43
CA VAL A 41 -9.93 -20.04 -4.64
C VAL A 41 -8.76 -19.88 -3.68
N MET A 42 -8.36 -20.94 -2.96
CA MET A 42 -7.20 -20.87 -2.06
C MET A 42 -5.89 -20.55 -2.80
N SER A 43 -5.71 -21.11 -4.00
CA SER A 43 -4.53 -20.86 -4.85
C SER A 43 -4.46 -19.41 -5.34
N VAL A 44 -5.60 -18.83 -5.75
CA VAL A 44 -5.69 -17.43 -6.18
C VAL A 44 -5.47 -16.48 -5.00
N THR A 45 -6.15 -16.70 -3.87
CA THR A 45 -5.97 -15.85 -2.68
C THR A 45 -4.54 -15.93 -2.14
N GLY A 46 -3.95 -17.13 -2.09
CA GLY A 46 -2.55 -17.33 -1.72
C GLY A 46 -1.59 -16.64 -2.68
N GLY A 47 -1.87 -16.71 -3.98
CA GLY A 47 -1.10 -16.01 -5.02
C GLY A 47 -1.13 -14.51 -4.86
N PHE A 48 -2.32 -13.92 -4.66
CA PHE A 48 -2.48 -12.48 -4.47
C PHE A 48 -1.70 -11.99 -3.25
N ARG A 49 -1.84 -12.68 -2.11
CA ARG A 49 -1.12 -12.32 -0.89
C ARG A 49 0.40 -12.38 -1.09
N ALA A 50 0.89 -13.38 -1.81
CA ALA A 50 2.33 -13.55 -2.02
C ALA A 50 2.91 -12.53 -3.00
N GLN A 51 2.23 -12.27 -4.13
CA GLN A 51 2.67 -11.28 -5.10
C GLN A 51 2.60 -9.87 -4.52
N PHE A 52 1.54 -9.57 -3.75
CA PHE A 52 1.42 -8.31 -3.05
C PHE A 52 2.57 -8.12 -2.05
N ARG A 53 2.83 -9.15 -1.23
CA ARG A 53 3.96 -9.16 -0.30
C ARG A 53 5.27 -8.89 -1.05
N GLU A 54 5.56 -9.60 -2.13
CA GLU A 54 6.80 -9.37 -2.89
C GLU A 54 6.93 -7.93 -3.42
N LYS A 55 5.87 -7.37 -4.01
CA LYS A 55 5.89 -6.02 -4.58
C LYS A 55 6.00 -4.91 -3.54
N VAL A 56 5.30 -5.01 -2.41
CA VAL A 56 5.38 -3.98 -1.36
C VAL A 56 6.73 -3.98 -0.65
N LEU A 57 7.38 -5.13 -0.58
CA LEU A 57 8.66 -5.27 0.09
C LEU A 57 9.86 -4.85 -0.76
N GLY A 58 9.72 -4.89 -2.09
CA GLY A 58 10.79 -4.50 -2.99
C GLY A 58 11.17 -3.01 -2.94
N VAL A 59 10.34 -2.16 -2.35
CA VAL A 59 10.53 -0.69 -2.43
C VAL A 59 10.59 -0.03 -1.05
N ASN A 60 10.10 -0.72 -0.01
CA ASN A 60 10.00 -0.20 1.34
C ASN A 60 10.99 -0.86 2.30
N ALA A 61 11.26 -0.17 3.39
CA ALA A 61 11.92 -0.76 4.53
C ALA A 61 10.99 -1.72 5.27
N HIS A 62 11.57 -2.76 5.89
CA HIS A 62 10.78 -3.77 6.60
C HIS A 62 10.24 -3.26 7.94
N VAL A 63 10.95 -2.32 8.56
CA VAL A 63 10.53 -1.68 9.81
C VAL A 63 10.99 -0.22 9.82
N LEU A 64 10.17 0.66 10.38
CA LEU A 64 10.42 2.09 10.56
C LEU A 64 10.40 2.44 12.04
N VAL A 65 11.30 3.33 12.46
CA VAL A 65 11.29 3.95 13.78
C VAL A 65 11.03 5.44 13.58
N LEU A 66 9.94 5.92 14.16
CA LEU A 66 9.55 7.33 14.18
C LEU A 66 9.68 7.89 15.60
N LYS A 67 9.73 9.21 15.74
CA LYS A 67 9.81 9.90 17.03
C LYS A 67 8.54 10.73 17.27
N TYR A 68 8.00 10.72 18.49
CA TYR A 68 6.84 11.54 18.90
C TYR A 68 7.13 13.05 18.98
N ALA A 69 8.38 13.47 18.77
CA ALA A 69 8.81 14.87 18.80
C ALA A 69 8.98 15.44 17.39
N THR A 70 8.98 16.77 17.27
CA THR A 70 9.16 17.48 15.99
C THR A 70 10.57 17.40 15.41
N ASP A 71 11.58 17.01 16.21
CA ASP A 71 12.96 16.85 15.76
C ASP A 71 13.54 15.48 16.16
N PHE A 72 13.87 14.67 15.16
CA PHE A 72 14.60 13.41 15.36
C PHE A 72 16.09 13.62 15.08
N ARG A 73 16.81 14.17 16.06
CA ARG A 73 18.24 14.50 15.94
C ARG A 73 19.16 13.40 16.46
N GLU A 74 18.67 12.61 17.40
CA GLU A 74 19.41 11.49 18.01
C GLU A 74 19.37 10.23 17.13
N TYR A 75 18.96 10.35 15.87
CA TYR A 75 18.82 9.25 14.92
C TYR A 75 20.10 8.42 14.81
N ARG A 76 21.29 9.04 14.91
CA ARG A 76 22.58 8.33 14.91
C ARG A 76 22.71 7.35 16.07
N GLN A 77 22.30 7.72 17.28
CA GLN A 77 22.34 6.83 18.44
C GLN A 77 21.31 5.72 18.33
N VAL A 78 20.12 6.04 17.81
CA VAL A 78 19.05 5.06 17.57
C VAL A 78 19.46 4.05 16.50
N MET A 79 20.09 4.50 15.41
CA MET A 79 20.63 3.61 14.38
C MET A 79 21.62 2.60 14.94
N GLU A 80 22.56 3.01 15.79
CA GLU A 80 23.53 2.10 16.40
C GLU A 80 22.85 1.06 17.32
N LYS A 81 21.83 1.47 18.07
CA LYS A 81 21.00 0.53 18.85
C LYS A 81 20.26 -0.45 17.96
N MET A 82 19.66 0.01 16.86
CA MET A 82 18.93 -0.84 15.91
C MET A 82 19.87 -1.86 15.25
N LYS A 83 21.07 -1.46 14.84
CA LYS A 83 22.08 -2.36 14.26
C LYS A 83 22.54 -3.46 15.22
N SER A 84 22.47 -3.22 16.53
CA SER A 84 22.86 -4.22 17.54
C SER A 84 21.88 -5.39 17.66
N VAL A 85 20.68 -5.28 17.08
CA VAL A 85 19.65 -6.31 17.14
C VAL A 85 19.92 -7.42 16.13
N PRO A 86 19.95 -8.70 16.54
CA PRO A 86 20.11 -9.83 15.62
C PRO A 86 19.03 -9.84 14.53
N GLY A 87 19.45 -10.11 13.29
CA GLY A 87 18.54 -10.15 12.14
C GLY A 87 18.39 -8.83 11.38
N VAL A 88 18.94 -7.72 11.88
CA VAL A 88 19.02 -6.44 11.15
C VAL A 88 20.20 -6.48 10.18
N THR A 89 19.93 -6.19 8.90
CA THR A 89 20.92 -6.21 7.80
C THR A 89 21.38 -4.83 7.40
N GLY A 90 20.51 -3.82 7.52
CA GLY A 90 20.81 -2.44 7.15
C GLY A 90 19.93 -1.45 7.90
N VAL A 91 20.47 -0.25 8.14
CA VAL A 91 19.75 0.84 8.81
C VAL A 91 20.14 2.18 8.17
N ALA A 92 19.17 3.02 7.84
CA ALA A 92 19.38 4.32 7.21
C ALA A 92 18.42 5.38 7.77
N PRO A 93 18.83 6.66 7.84
CA PRO A 93 17.92 7.75 8.13
C PRO A 93 17.14 8.17 6.89
N PHE A 94 15.92 8.69 7.08
CA PHE A 94 15.15 9.29 5.99
C PHE A 94 14.37 10.52 6.45
N VAL A 95 14.16 11.43 5.50
CA VAL A 95 13.20 12.53 5.61
C VAL A 95 12.11 12.26 4.58
N ILE A 96 10.84 12.36 4.96
CA ILE A 96 9.74 12.26 4.01
C ILE A 96 8.75 13.37 4.26
N ASN A 97 8.34 14.06 3.19
CA ASN A 97 7.32 15.08 3.28
C ASN A 97 6.52 15.23 1.97
N PRO A 98 5.24 15.65 2.06
CA PRO A 98 4.41 15.93 0.90
C PRO A 98 4.80 17.23 0.19
N MET A 99 4.94 17.16 -1.12
CA MET A 99 5.38 18.23 -2.02
C MET A 99 4.51 18.29 -3.28
N MET A 100 4.65 19.35 -4.05
CA MET A 100 4.11 19.46 -5.40
C MET A 100 5.25 19.53 -6.40
N ILE A 101 5.18 18.74 -7.48
CA ILE A 101 6.12 18.81 -8.60
C ILE A 101 5.42 19.41 -9.82
N THR A 102 6.10 20.34 -10.47
CA THR A 102 5.71 20.95 -11.75
C THR A 102 6.84 20.83 -12.77
N HIS A 103 6.46 20.77 -14.04
CA HIS A 103 7.38 20.81 -15.18
C HIS A 103 6.83 21.73 -16.27
N GLY A 104 7.44 22.90 -16.45
CA GLY A 104 6.92 23.97 -17.31
C GLY A 104 5.52 24.41 -16.87
N ASP A 105 4.62 24.62 -17.84
CA ASP A 105 3.24 25.05 -17.59
C ASP A 105 2.26 23.90 -17.26
N ARG A 106 2.77 22.69 -17.00
CA ARG A 106 1.92 21.52 -16.69
C ARG A 106 1.33 21.62 -15.29
N THR A 107 0.23 20.88 -15.09
CA THR A 107 -0.45 20.79 -13.81
C THR A 107 0.47 20.23 -12.72
N ALA A 108 0.45 20.90 -11.56
CA ALA A 108 1.22 20.48 -10.40
C ALA A 108 0.70 19.13 -9.87
N THR A 109 1.59 18.16 -9.74
CA THR A 109 1.28 16.82 -9.22
C THR A 109 1.75 16.71 -7.77
N GLY A 110 0.87 16.28 -6.88
CA GLY A 110 1.24 16.01 -5.48
C GLY A 110 2.08 14.74 -5.36
N VAL A 111 3.23 14.84 -4.70
CA VAL A 111 4.19 13.75 -4.51
C VAL A 111 4.69 13.69 -3.07
N LEU A 112 5.28 12.56 -2.67
CA LEU A 112 6.05 12.41 -1.45
C LEU A 112 7.53 12.48 -1.79
N LEU A 113 8.20 13.55 -1.35
CA LEU A 113 9.63 13.70 -1.49
C LEU A 113 10.34 13.02 -0.33
N LYS A 114 11.07 11.95 -0.61
CA LYS A 114 11.86 11.16 0.34
C LYS A 114 13.35 11.47 0.19
N GLY A 115 13.94 12.12 1.19
CA GLY A 115 15.38 12.31 1.33
C GLY A 115 16.05 11.05 1.85
N VAL A 116 16.99 10.50 1.08
CA VAL A 116 17.74 9.28 1.40
C VAL A 116 19.24 9.52 1.37
N ASP A 117 20.00 8.76 2.18
CA ASP A 117 21.46 8.78 2.13
C ASP A 117 21.95 7.83 1.01
N PRO A 118 22.50 8.34 -0.13
CA PRO A 118 22.82 7.49 -1.28
C PRO A 118 23.87 6.40 -0.96
N ALA A 119 24.70 6.63 0.07
CA ALA A 119 25.69 5.65 0.50
C ALA A 119 25.08 4.44 1.21
N LYS A 120 23.97 4.64 1.96
CA LYS A 120 23.30 3.62 2.78
C LYS A 120 22.03 3.07 2.16
N VAL A 121 21.46 3.77 1.16
CA VAL A 121 20.17 3.40 0.55
C VAL A 121 20.18 1.96 0.02
N LYS A 122 21.32 1.51 -0.54
CA LYS A 122 21.49 0.15 -1.09
C LYS A 122 21.40 -0.96 -0.04
N ASP A 123 21.66 -0.64 1.23
CA ASP A 123 21.66 -1.62 2.32
C ASP A 123 20.25 -1.77 2.93
N VAL A 124 19.35 -0.81 2.69
CA VAL A 124 18.01 -0.76 3.30
C VAL A 124 16.89 -0.89 2.28
N LEU A 125 17.02 -0.25 1.13
CA LEU A 125 16.03 -0.25 0.06
C LEU A 125 16.56 -1.00 -1.15
N ASP A 126 15.70 -1.77 -1.82
CA ASP A 126 16.03 -2.39 -3.11
C ASP A 126 15.84 -1.41 -4.29
N LEU A 127 15.75 -0.09 -4.03
CA LEU A 127 15.64 0.98 -5.03
C LEU A 127 16.66 0.84 -6.19
N PRO A 128 17.96 0.58 -5.95
CA PRO A 128 18.93 0.45 -7.05
C PRO A 128 18.60 -0.67 -8.05
N ARG A 129 17.89 -1.73 -7.62
CA ARG A 129 17.48 -2.84 -8.49
C ARG A 129 16.28 -2.48 -9.38
N HIS A 130 15.54 -1.46 -9.00
CA HIS A 130 14.32 -1.01 -9.66
C HIS A 130 14.55 0.21 -10.56
N VAL A 131 15.79 0.73 -10.64
CA VAL A 131 16.13 1.81 -11.58
C VAL A 131 16.12 1.25 -13.00
N VAL A 132 15.25 1.80 -13.84
CA VAL A 132 15.07 1.39 -15.25
C VAL A 132 15.90 2.28 -16.18
N GLU A 133 16.02 3.57 -15.86
CA GLU A 133 16.78 4.53 -16.64
C GLU A 133 17.63 5.43 -15.73
N GLY A 134 18.84 5.79 -16.17
CA GLY A 134 19.74 6.70 -15.43
C GLY A 134 20.55 6.01 -14.33
N SER A 135 21.07 6.81 -13.39
CA SER A 135 21.81 6.31 -12.23
C SER A 135 21.48 7.13 -10.98
N LEU A 136 21.62 6.49 -9.80
CA LEU A 136 21.59 7.20 -8.51
C LEU A 136 22.87 8.04 -8.29
N ASP A 137 23.86 7.90 -9.16
CA ASP A 137 25.07 8.72 -9.15
C ASP A 137 24.72 10.19 -9.45
N GLY A 138 25.18 11.10 -8.60
CA GLY A 138 24.85 12.52 -8.69
C GLY A 138 23.55 12.93 -7.98
N LEU A 139 22.95 12.02 -7.19
CA LEU A 139 21.86 12.38 -6.27
C LEU A 139 22.35 13.37 -5.20
N ARG A 140 23.54 13.13 -4.63
CA ARG A 140 24.23 14.03 -3.70
C ARG A 140 25.21 14.93 -4.45
N LEU A 141 25.16 16.23 -4.17
CA LEU A 141 26.16 17.20 -4.63
C LEU A 141 27.51 16.95 -3.94
N THR A 142 28.61 17.15 -4.64
CA THR A 142 29.98 16.83 -4.16
C THR A 142 30.35 17.49 -2.83
N ASP A 143 29.80 18.68 -2.56
CA ASP A 143 30.08 19.48 -1.37
C ASP A 143 28.92 19.53 -0.36
N ALA A 144 27.91 18.66 -0.54
CA ALA A 144 26.75 18.62 0.34
C ALA A 144 27.14 18.20 1.76
N LYS A 145 26.79 19.03 2.74
CA LYS A 145 26.95 18.75 4.17
C LYS A 145 25.58 18.78 4.86
N PRO A 146 25.41 18.06 5.99
CA PRO A 146 24.21 18.19 6.80
C PRO A 146 23.97 19.66 7.17
N PRO A 147 22.74 20.17 7.05
CA PRO A 147 22.45 21.56 7.34
C PRO A 147 22.72 21.90 8.81
N ASP A 148 23.33 23.07 9.02
CA ASP A 148 23.75 23.52 10.34
C ASP A 148 22.57 23.66 11.30
N ARG A 149 22.85 23.42 12.58
CA ARG A 149 21.90 23.61 13.67
C ARG A 149 21.57 25.09 13.78
N ARG A 150 20.39 25.53 13.30
CA ARG A 150 19.85 26.84 13.71
C ARG A 150 19.74 26.88 15.24
N ARG A 151 20.59 27.67 15.90
CA ARG A 151 20.36 28.08 17.29
C ARG A 151 19.10 28.94 17.27
N LYS A 152 18.02 28.45 17.89
CA LYS A 152 16.83 29.26 18.13
C LYS A 152 17.19 30.31 19.18
N GLY A 153 17.60 31.48 18.72
CA GLY A 153 17.99 32.62 19.58
C GLY A 153 19.23 33.34 19.07
N LEU A 154 19.05 34.21 18.08
CA LEU A 154 19.53 35.59 18.07
C LEU A 154 18.78 36.24 16.90
N ILE A 155 17.87 37.17 17.22
CA ILE A 155 17.56 38.23 16.27
C ILE A 155 18.87 39.02 16.22
N ASP A 156 19.52 39.08 15.05
CA ASP A 156 20.56 40.08 14.82
C ASP A 156 19.89 41.46 14.91
N ASP A 157 19.82 42.01 16.13
CA ASP A 157 19.51 43.42 16.36
C ASP A 157 20.63 44.34 15.80
N ASP A 158 21.73 43.77 15.29
CA ASP A 158 22.80 44.48 14.60
C ASP A 158 22.44 44.91 13.16
N ALA A 159 21.30 44.48 12.61
CA ALA A 159 20.82 44.94 11.29
C ALA A 159 19.95 46.20 11.32
N LEU A 160 19.60 46.72 12.51
CA LEU A 160 18.86 47.97 12.67
C LEU A 160 19.63 48.86 13.63
N GLY A 161 20.52 49.69 13.08
CA GLY A 161 21.41 50.63 13.80
C GLY A 161 20.72 51.64 14.72
N ARG A 162 20.06 51.15 15.77
CA ARG A 162 19.35 51.94 16.76
C ARG A 162 20.22 51.98 18.01
N LYS A 163 21.06 53.02 18.07
CA LYS A 163 21.79 53.41 19.29
C LYS A 163 20.80 53.51 20.45
N THR A 164 20.84 52.59 21.40
CA THR A 164 20.16 52.75 22.68
C THR A 164 21.00 53.68 23.55
N SER A 165 20.68 54.97 23.50
CA SER A 165 21.16 55.96 24.46
C SER A 165 20.40 55.82 25.77
N GLY A 166 21.14 55.63 26.86
CA GLY A 166 20.81 56.09 28.22
C GLY A 166 19.66 55.39 28.93
N PHE A 167 19.98 54.67 30.01
CA PHE A 167 19.76 55.14 31.38
C PHE A 167 20.47 54.19 32.35
N GLY A 168 21.30 54.77 33.23
CA GLY A 168 22.11 54.06 34.20
C GLY A 168 21.37 53.72 35.48
N SER A 169 21.98 52.75 36.20
CA SER A 169 22.05 52.55 37.65
C SER A 169 21.04 53.26 38.55
N ASP A 170 20.31 52.48 39.36
CA ASP A 170 20.32 52.66 40.82
C ASP A 170 19.87 51.38 41.55
N ALA A 171 20.33 51.31 42.80
CA ALA A 171 20.61 50.13 43.60
C ALA A 171 19.41 49.48 44.34
N ASP A 172 19.65 48.23 44.73
CA ASP A 172 19.43 47.65 46.08
C ASP A 172 18.11 47.95 46.81
N ASN A 173 17.28 46.92 46.96
CA ASN A 173 16.83 46.43 48.28
C ASN A 173 16.06 45.11 48.13
N GLY A 174 16.35 44.19 49.05
CA GLY A 174 15.88 42.82 49.02
C GLY A 174 14.41 42.63 49.40
N ASP A 175 13.79 41.67 48.72
CA ASP A 175 12.80 40.74 49.27
C ASP A 175 12.86 39.46 48.42
N PRO A 176 12.88 38.25 49.02
CA PRO A 176 12.85 37.02 48.25
C PRO A 176 11.44 36.83 47.67
N LEU A 177 11.34 36.97 46.35
CA LEU A 177 10.11 36.64 45.61
C LEU A 177 9.75 35.15 45.86
N PRO A 178 8.47 34.85 46.09
CA PRO A 178 8.01 33.48 46.35
C PRO A 178 8.23 32.59 45.11
N PRO A 179 8.38 31.26 45.28
CA PRO A 179 8.50 30.35 44.13
C PRO A 179 7.29 30.55 43.21
N PRO A 180 7.48 30.61 41.88
CA PRO A 180 6.38 30.81 40.97
C PRO A 180 5.36 29.69 41.17
N ALA A 181 4.15 30.11 41.57
CA ALA A 181 2.99 29.25 41.65
C ALA A 181 2.81 28.53 40.32
N ALA A 182 2.54 27.23 40.41
CA ALA A 182 2.16 26.36 39.31
C ALA A 182 1.06 27.02 38.47
N SER A 183 1.48 27.72 37.42
CA SER A 183 0.61 28.31 36.42
C SER A 183 0.64 27.35 35.25
N ALA A 184 -0.39 26.50 35.24
CA ALA A 184 -0.90 25.70 34.14
C ALA A 184 0.02 25.64 32.91
N GLU A 185 0.76 24.53 32.80
CA GLU A 185 1.18 24.00 31.52
C GLU A 185 -0.04 23.95 30.60
N SER A 186 -0.14 24.91 29.67
CA SER A 186 -1.02 24.75 28.52
C SER A 186 -0.50 23.52 27.77
N PRO A 187 -1.30 22.44 27.64
CA PRO A 187 -0.81 21.23 27.00
C PRO A 187 -0.60 21.55 25.53
N LEU A 188 0.67 21.70 25.13
CA LEU A 188 1.09 21.52 23.75
C LEU A 188 0.42 20.25 23.22
N PRO A 189 -0.19 20.25 22.03
CA PRO A 189 -0.81 19.07 21.45
C PRO A 189 0.28 18.05 21.10
N LYS A 190 0.75 17.29 22.11
CA LYS A 190 1.60 16.13 21.97
C LYS A 190 0.79 15.06 21.25
N GLY A 191 0.92 14.99 19.93
CA GLY A 191 0.30 13.94 19.12
C GLY A 191 -0.17 14.34 17.71
N SER A 192 -0.24 15.62 17.35
CA SER A 192 -0.72 16.01 15.99
C SER A 192 0.33 15.78 14.91
N ALA A 193 1.59 16.12 15.15
CA ALA A 193 2.67 15.96 14.17
C ALA A 193 2.92 14.47 13.83
N LEU A 194 2.87 13.59 14.83
CA LEU A 194 2.94 12.16 14.56
C LEU A 194 1.64 11.60 14.00
N LYS A 195 0.44 12.05 14.39
CA LYS A 195 -0.77 11.66 13.65
C LYS A 195 -0.69 12.06 12.19
N GLN A 196 -0.08 13.21 11.90
CA GLN A 196 0.12 13.69 10.53
C GLN A 196 1.23 12.92 9.80
N ILE A 197 2.34 12.56 10.47
CA ILE A 197 3.40 11.71 9.90
C ILE A 197 2.93 10.26 9.76
N GLU A 198 2.22 9.73 10.74
CA GLU A 198 1.56 8.44 10.74
C GLU A 198 0.41 8.43 9.72
N GLU A 199 -0.29 9.55 9.49
CA GLU A 199 -1.22 9.71 8.37
C GLU A 199 -0.49 9.83 7.05
N ILE A 200 0.68 10.45 6.94
CA ILE A 200 1.49 10.49 5.69
C ILE A 200 2.02 9.10 5.37
N VAL A 201 2.53 8.40 6.38
CA VAL A 201 3.05 7.03 6.33
C VAL A 201 1.91 6.01 6.19
N LYS A 202 0.69 6.26 6.69
CA LYS A 202 -0.52 5.46 6.41
C LYS A 202 -1.20 5.84 5.11
N GLN A 203 -1.09 7.09 4.64
CA GLN A 203 -1.52 7.51 3.30
C GLN A 203 -0.67 6.86 2.22
N GLU A 204 0.58 6.49 2.55
CA GLU A 204 1.43 5.56 1.79
C GLU A 204 0.76 4.18 1.59
N ALA A 205 -0.14 3.76 2.48
CA ALA A 205 -0.82 2.45 2.47
C ALA A 205 -2.32 2.47 2.14
N LEU A 206 -2.96 3.63 2.25
CA LEU A 206 -4.38 3.81 1.97
C LEU A 206 -4.54 5.18 1.32
N THR A 207 -4.67 5.25 -0.01
CA THR A 207 -5.56 6.21 -0.68
C THR A 207 -5.70 5.85 -2.16
N GLY A 208 -6.78 5.11 -2.45
CA GLY A 208 -7.52 5.24 -3.69
C GLY A 208 -8.17 6.63 -3.80
N PRO A 209 -8.72 6.99 -4.97
CA PRO A 209 -8.85 8.37 -5.39
C PRO A 209 -10.04 9.04 -4.73
N ASP A 210 -9.81 10.11 -3.98
CA ASP A 210 -10.80 11.18 -3.90
C ASP A 210 -10.13 12.52 -3.61
N VAL A 211 -9.43 13.03 -4.62
CA VAL A 211 -9.17 14.47 -4.77
C VAL A 211 -9.68 14.89 -6.14
N SER A 212 -10.97 14.64 -6.38
CA SER A 212 -11.73 15.27 -7.47
C SER A 212 -12.91 16.09 -6.94
N SER A 213 -13.25 16.02 -5.65
CA SER A 213 -14.51 16.58 -5.13
C SER A 213 -14.36 17.84 -4.28
N ARG A 214 -13.15 18.43 -4.19
CA ARG A 214 -12.93 19.74 -3.54
C ARG A 214 -12.26 20.81 -4.41
N ALA A 215 -12.10 20.54 -5.70
CA ALA A 215 -11.70 21.53 -6.71
C ALA A 215 -12.89 22.08 -7.53
N SER A 216 -14.13 21.73 -7.18
CA SER A 216 -15.35 22.19 -7.85
C SER A 216 -16.09 23.26 -7.04
N MET A 217 -15.36 24.24 -6.53
CA MET A 217 -15.93 25.55 -6.17
C MET A 217 -15.04 26.67 -6.74
N TYR A 218 -14.63 26.50 -7.98
CA TYR A 218 -14.35 27.59 -8.91
C TYR A 218 -14.75 27.04 -10.28
N ASP A 219 -15.94 27.41 -10.75
CA ASP A 219 -16.30 27.30 -12.17
C ASP A 219 -15.41 28.29 -12.92
N GLY A 220 -14.21 27.83 -13.26
CA GLY A 220 -13.29 28.47 -14.16
C GLY A 220 -13.40 27.78 -15.51
N SER A 221 -14.56 27.87 -16.16
CA SER A 221 -14.59 27.81 -17.62
C SER A 221 -13.47 28.74 -18.14
N PRO A 222 -12.63 28.32 -19.10
CA PRO A 222 -11.74 29.26 -19.76
C PRO A 222 -12.63 30.19 -20.58
N GLY A 223 -13.09 31.25 -19.92
CA GLY A 223 -13.55 32.43 -20.64
C GLY A 223 -12.39 32.79 -21.55
N ALA A 224 -12.63 32.70 -22.86
CA ALA A 224 -11.77 33.31 -23.85
C ALA A 224 -11.34 34.69 -23.32
N PRO A 225 -10.08 35.13 -23.54
CA PRO A 225 -9.74 36.53 -23.27
C PRO A 225 -10.87 37.37 -23.87
N PRO A 226 -11.42 38.36 -23.16
CA PRO A 226 -12.57 39.08 -23.66
C PRO A 226 -12.23 39.64 -25.04
N THR A 227 -12.73 38.99 -26.09
CA THR A 227 -12.67 39.44 -27.48
C THR A 227 -13.76 40.48 -27.71
N LYS A 228 -13.96 41.35 -26.72
CA LYS A 228 -14.53 42.66 -26.95
C LYS A 228 -13.33 43.59 -26.99
N GLU A 229 -12.94 43.95 -28.21
CA GLU A 229 -12.55 45.34 -28.45
C GLU A 229 -13.53 46.22 -27.65
N PRO A 230 -13.05 47.25 -26.93
CA PRO A 230 -13.94 48.12 -26.19
C PRO A 230 -15.04 48.54 -27.16
N SER A 231 -16.30 48.25 -26.83
CA SER A 231 -17.38 48.88 -27.57
C SER A 231 -17.15 50.37 -27.42
N ASP A 232 -17.09 51.07 -28.55
CA ASP A 232 -17.20 52.52 -28.65
C ASP A 232 -18.60 52.93 -28.15
N ASP A 233 -18.89 52.67 -26.88
CA ASP A 233 -19.87 53.44 -26.14
C ASP A 233 -19.16 54.75 -25.82
N GLU A 234 -19.16 55.65 -26.81
CA GLU A 234 -18.89 57.06 -26.61
C GLU A 234 -19.76 57.53 -25.45
N VAL A 235 -19.18 57.61 -24.26
CA VAL A 235 -19.68 58.51 -23.23
C VAL A 235 -19.44 59.90 -23.80
N ALA A 236 -20.44 60.41 -24.53
CA ALA A 236 -20.40 61.73 -25.13
C ALA A 236 -20.10 62.74 -24.02
N LEU A 237 -18.88 63.27 -24.05
CA LEU A 237 -18.49 64.38 -23.20
C LEU A 237 -19.48 65.54 -23.44
N PRO A 238 -19.90 66.28 -22.40
CA PRO A 238 -20.70 67.48 -22.59
C PRO A 238 -20.03 68.39 -23.62
N ALA A 239 -20.81 69.03 -24.51
CA ALA A 239 -20.31 69.82 -25.64
C ALA A 239 -19.34 70.95 -25.26
N ASP A 240 -19.27 71.31 -23.98
CA ASP A 240 -18.42 72.36 -23.43
C ASP A 240 -17.18 71.83 -22.67
N ALA A 241 -16.88 70.52 -22.74
CA ALA A 241 -15.71 69.95 -22.11
C ALA A 241 -14.42 70.43 -22.81
N PRO A 242 -13.45 71.05 -22.11
CA PRO A 242 -12.20 71.45 -22.72
C PRO A 242 -11.38 70.21 -23.12
N VAL A 243 -11.29 69.96 -24.43
CA VAL A 243 -10.45 68.90 -25.00
C VAL A 243 -9.00 69.40 -25.01
N GLY A 244 -8.29 69.17 -23.93
CA GLY A 244 -6.84 69.38 -23.84
C GLY A 244 -6.09 68.13 -24.30
N ASN A 245 -5.20 68.28 -25.28
CA ASN A 245 -4.29 67.21 -25.67
C ASN A 245 -3.24 67.01 -24.55
N ILE A 246 -3.15 65.83 -23.97
CA ILE A 246 -2.23 65.52 -22.84
C ILE A 246 -0.77 65.38 -23.33
N VAL A 247 -0.57 65.38 -24.64
CA VAL A 247 0.74 65.30 -25.27
C VAL A 247 1.31 66.71 -25.43
N PRO A 248 2.40 67.08 -24.73
CA PRO A 248 3.04 68.37 -24.93
C PRO A 248 3.58 68.49 -26.36
N ASN A 249 3.51 69.69 -26.95
CA ASN A 249 4.08 69.98 -28.27
C ASN A 249 5.60 69.75 -28.23
N GLY A 250 6.05 68.62 -28.79
CA GLY A 250 7.43 68.14 -28.72
C GLY A 250 7.55 66.63 -28.47
N GLY A 251 6.45 65.94 -28.17
CA GLY A 251 6.47 64.51 -27.81
C GLY A 251 7.11 64.28 -26.44
N TYR A 252 7.02 63.05 -25.93
CA TYR A 252 7.76 62.69 -24.73
C TYR A 252 9.25 62.56 -25.11
N GLN A 253 10.08 63.54 -24.76
CA GLN A 253 11.53 63.51 -24.99
C GLN A 253 12.29 62.54 -24.05
N GLY A 254 11.61 61.54 -23.51
CA GLY A 254 12.24 60.47 -22.75
C GLY A 254 12.51 59.30 -23.68
N GLU A 255 13.76 59.15 -24.13
CA GLU A 255 14.24 57.81 -24.47
C GLU A 255 14.22 57.01 -23.17
N LEU A 256 13.50 55.88 -23.17
CA LEU A 256 13.70 54.88 -22.13
C LEU A 256 15.20 54.55 -22.13
N PRO A 257 15.89 54.57 -20.97
CA PRO A 257 17.30 54.21 -20.93
C PRO A 257 17.50 52.87 -21.63
N GLU A 258 18.47 52.77 -22.55
CA GLU A 258 18.90 51.49 -23.13
C GLU A 258 19.52 50.53 -22.07
N ASP A 259 19.54 50.95 -20.81
CA ASP A 259 20.00 50.21 -19.63
C ASP A 259 19.03 49.10 -19.15
N ASP A 260 18.09 48.66 -19.99
CA ASP A 260 17.44 47.35 -19.85
C ASP A 260 18.38 46.18 -20.22
N ALA A 261 19.70 46.43 -20.25
CA ALA A 261 20.69 45.37 -20.09
C ALA A 261 20.56 44.81 -18.67
N LEU A 262 19.70 43.80 -18.53
CA LEU A 262 19.64 42.91 -17.38
C LEU A 262 21.08 42.67 -16.88
N PRO A 263 21.42 43.00 -15.62
CA PRO A 263 22.78 42.83 -15.12
C PRO A 263 23.28 41.40 -15.43
N PRO A 264 24.56 41.21 -15.80
CA PRO A 264 25.11 39.90 -16.15
C PRO A 264 25.00 38.87 -15.01
N ASP A 265 24.67 39.32 -13.80
CA ASP A 265 24.46 38.51 -12.60
C ASP A 265 23.00 38.06 -12.40
N LEU A 266 22.07 38.40 -13.31
CA LEU A 266 20.75 37.79 -13.33
C LEU A 266 20.93 36.31 -13.67
N VAL A 267 20.68 35.48 -12.66
CA VAL A 267 20.69 34.02 -12.75
C VAL A 267 19.76 33.63 -13.88
N GLN A 268 20.34 33.37 -15.07
CA GLN A 268 19.66 32.64 -16.12
C GLN A 268 19.11 31.37 -15.47
N ASP A 269 17.84 31.08 -15.70
CA ASP A 269 17.21 29.87 -15.15
C ASP A 269 18.18 28.71 -15.36
N PRO A 270 18.72 28.10 -14.28
CA PRO A 270 19.78 27.10 -14.40
C PRO A 270 19.33 25.86 -15.18
N CYS A 271 18.03 25.76 -15.46
CA CYS A 271 17.42 24.76 -16.33
C CYS A 271 17.58 25.03 -17.83
N ASN A 272 17.89 26.27 -18.24
CA ASN A 272 18.13 26.64 -19.63
C ASN A 272 19.57 26.36 -20.08
N ASP A 273 20.50 26.10 -19.15
CA ASP A 273 21.88 25.73 -19.44
C ASP A 273 22.21 24.31 -18.95
N PRO A 274 22.68 23.39 -19.82
CA PRO A 274 23.12 22.05 -19.43
C PRO A 274 24.21 22.04 -18.34
N THR A 275 25.04 23.07 -18.24
CA THR A 275 26.07 23.14 -17.19
C THR A 275 25.52 23.66 -15.86
N GLY A 276 24.57 24.59 -15.89
CA GLY A 276 23.74 24.99 -14.75
C GLY A 276 22.93 23.82 -14.16
N ALA A 277 22.30 23.01 -15.02
CA ALA A 277 21.49 21.87 -14.60
C ALA A 277 22.30 20.81 -13.84
N LYS A 278 23.59 20.63 -14.14
CA LYS A 278 24.47 19.70 -13.41
C LYS A 278 24.76 20.15 -11.97
N LYS A 279 24.63 21.44 -11.66
CA LYS A 279 24.80 21.98 -10.30
C LYS A 279 23.53 21.85 -9.45
N LEU A 280 22.40 21.52 -10.06
CA LEU A 280 21.14 21.29 -9.34
C LEU A 280 21.15 19.96 -8.60
N PRO A 281 20.48 19.87 -7.44
CA PRO A 281 20.33 18.61 -6.73
C PRO A 281 19.59 17.58 -7.58
N GLY A 282 20.00 16.32 -7.45
CA GLY A 282 19.38 15.22 -8.15
C GLY A 282 18.01 14.86 -7.59
N ILE A 283 17.12 14.42 -8.46
CA ILE A 283 15.84 13.81 -8.09
C ILE A 283 15.61 12.53 -8.89
N VAL A 284 15.03 11.52 -8.25
CA VAL A 284 14.70 10.24 -8.84
C VAL A 284 13.18 10.08 -8.82
N ILE A 285 12.58 9.84 -9.98
CA ILE A 285 11.12 9.81 -10.14
C ILE A 285 10.65 8.42 -10.61
N GLY A 286 9.38 8.11 -10.38
CA GLY A 286 8.79 6.86 -10.89
C GLY A 286 8.42 6.92 -12.38
N THR A 287 8.25 5.75 -13.01
CA THR A 287 7.90 5.65 -14.45
C THR A 287 6.56 6.31 -14.80
N THR A 288 5.55 6.20 -13.94
CA THR A 288 4.25 6.84 -14.17
C THR A 288 4.32 8.36 -14.02
N LEU A 289 5.04 8.86 -13.01
CA LEU A 289 5.25 10.30 -12.83
C LEU A 289 6.03 10.90 -14.01
N LYS A 290 7.05 10.20 -14.52
CA LYS A 290 7.78 10.57 -15.75
C LYS A 290 6.82 10.75 -16.93
N ARG A 291 5.90 9.80 -17.14
CA ARG A 291 4.90 9.86 -18.23
C ARG A 291 3.92 11.01 -18.04
N ASN A 292 3.44 11.25 -16.83
CA ASN A 292 2.47 12.30 -16.53
C ASN A 292 3.08 13.72 -16.69
N LEU A 293 4.34 13.90 -16.31
CA LEU A 293 5.05 15.18 -16.43
C LEU A 293 5.76 15.35 -17.80
N GLU A 294 5.77 14.28 -18.61
CA GLU A 294 6.47 14.17 -19.90
C GLU A 294 7.94 14.61 -19.83
N VAL A 295 8.63 14.16 -18.78
CA VAL A 295 10.05 14.48 -18.53
C VAL A 295 10.99 13.38 -19.00
N LYS A 296 12.23 13.77 -19.29
CA LYS A 296 13.36 12.91 -19.61
C LYS A 296 14.45 13.06 -18.55
N ILE A 297 15.41 12.14 -18.57
CA ILE A 297 16.61 12.26 -17.74
C ILE A 297 17.38 13.51 -18.15
N GLY A 298 17.79 14.29 -17.15
CA GLY A 298 18.48 15.56 -17.34
C GLY A 298 17.56 16.78 -17.30
N ASP A 299 16.25 16.60 -17.45
CA ASP A 299 15.28 17.70 -17.36
C ASP A 299 15.19 18.25 -15.94
N CYS A 300 14.75 19.49 -15.84
CA CYS A 300 14.49 20.17 -14.58
C CYS A 300 13.06 19.98 -14.11
N LEU A 301 12.89 19.79 -12.81
CA LEU A 301 11.62 19.76 -12.12
C LEU A 301 11.60 20.81 -11.02
N GLN A 302 10.51 21.56 -10.92
CA GLN A 302 10.30 22.46 -9.79
C GLN A 302 9.52 21.72 -8.70
N VAL A 303 10.12 21.60 -7.53
CA VAL A 303 9.50 21.04 -6.34
C VAL A 303 9.10 22.19 -5.42
N THR A 304 7.82 22.26 -5.07
CA THR A 304 7.24 23.31 -4.24
C THR A 304 6.63 22.71 -2.97
N SER A 305 6.97 23.24 -1.80
CA SER A 305 6.30 22.85 -0.56
C SER A 305 5.04 23.67 -0.32
N PRO A 306 3.86 23.05 -0.19
CA PRO A 306 2.63 23.76 0.13
C PRO A 306 2.56 24.21 1.60
N THR A 307 3.38 23.61 2.48
CA THR A 307 3.30 23.82 3.93
C THR A 307 4.34 24.80 4.47
N ILE A 308 5.49 24.95 3.79
CA ILE A 308 6.54 25.89 4.20
C ILE A 308 6.18 27.27 3.65
N GLY A 309 6.02 28.25 4.54
CA GLY A 309 5.64 29.63 4.19
C GLY A 309 4.24 30.03 4.67
N PHE A 310 3.34 29.05 4.87
CA PHE A 310 2.02 29.29 5.44
C PHE A 310 2.08 29.35 6.98
N SER A 311 2.50 30.49 7.53
CA SER A 311 2.29 30.79 8.95
C SER A 311 1.51 32.10 9.10
N TYR A 312 0.29 32.02 9.64
CA TYR A 312 -0.42 33.19 10.18
C TYR A 312 0.24 33.59 11.50
N SER A 313 1.44 34.15 11.42
CA SER A 313 2.08 34.78 12.55
C SER A 313 2.66 36.11 12.08
N ARG A 314 2.19 37.20 12.68
CA ARG A 314 2.60 38.59 12.41
C ARG A 314 2.20 39.19 11.06
N GLY A 315 1.10 38.75 10.45
CA GLY A 315 0.50 39.46 9.30
C GLY A 315 1.29 39.41 7.99
N SER A 316 2.35 38.61 7.88
CA SER A 316 3.10 38.38 6.64
C SER A 316 2.88 36.96 6.12
N MET A 317 2.24 36.82 4.97
CA MET A 317 2.17 35.57 4.22
C MET A 317 3.54 35.33 3.57
N ARG A 318 4.26 34.27 3.95
CA ARG A 318 5.47 33.87 3.23
C ARG A 318 5.04 33.00 2.05
N ALA A 319 5.54 33.32 0.86
CA ALA A 319 5.29 32.51 -0.32
C ALA A 319 5.81 31.07 -0.13
N PRO A 320 5.17 30.07 -0.75
CA PRO A 320 5.66 28.70 -0.80
C PRO A 320 7.12 28.67 -1.26
N VAL A 321 7.95 27.86 -0.59
CA VAL A 321 9.33 27.66 -1.02
C VAL A 321 9.33 26.66 -2.17
N ALA A 322 9.88 27.07 -3.31
CA ALA A 322 10.11 26.23 -4.47
C ALA A 322 11.61 26.12 -4.76
N LYS A 323 12.06 24.93 -5.16
CA LYS A 323 13.43 24.69 -5.60
C LYS A 323 13.44 23.80 -6.83
N GLN A 324 14.41 24.02 -7.71
CA GLN A 324 14.59 23.22 -8.91
C GLN A 324 15.50 22.02 -8.64
N PHE A 325 15.16 20.89 -9.24
CA PHE A 325 15.90 19.64 -9.18
C PHE A 325 16.12 19.10 -10.58
N ARG A 326 17.19 18.34 -10.80
CA ARG A 326 17.46 17.66 -12.06
C ARG A 326 17.11 16.18 -11.98
N VAL A 327 16.37 15.67 -12.97
CA VAL A 327 16.05 14.24 -13.06
C VAL A 327 17.33 13.45 -13.34
N THR A 328 17.72 12.58 -12.39
CA THR A 328 18.95 11.77 -12.46
C THR A 328 18.66 10.32 -12.84
N ALA A 329 17.55 9.77 -12.35
CA ALA A 329 17.14 8.41 -12.60
C ALA A 329 15.62 8.25 -12.56
N VAL A 330 15.14 7.16 -13.16
CA VAL A 330 13.75 6.75 -13.19
C VAL A 330 13.65 5.32 -12.67
N PHE A 331 12.78 5.10 -11.67
CA PHE A 331 12.55 3.77 -11.09
C PHE A 331 11.17 3.21 -11.45
N ASP A 332 11.06 1.88 -11.44
CA ASP A 332 9.82 1.13 -11.58
C ASP A 332 9.65 0.21 -10.36
N ALA A 333 8.78 0.63 -9.44
CA ALA A 333 8.39 -0.13 -8.27
C ALA A 333 7.49 -1.34 -8.61
N GLY A 334 6.96 -1.40 -9.84
CA GLY A 334 5.91 -2.33 -10.24
C GLY A 334 4.57 -2.04 -9.56
N PHE A 335 4.44 -0.88 -8.92
CA PHE A 335 3.26 -0.44 -8.18
C PHE A 335 2.96 1.02 -8.49
N ASP A 336 1.86 1.26 -9.20
CA ASP A 336 1.56 2.57 -9.80
C ASP A 336 1.45 3.70 -8.76
N GLN A 337 1.04 3.41 -7.52
CA GLN A 337 0.99 4.41 -6.45
C GLN A 337 2.38 4.91 -6.05
N TYR A 338 3.39 4.03 -6.06
CA TYR A 338 4.79 4.45 -5.86
C TYR A 338 5.31 5.16 -7.11
N ASP A 339 5.05 4.60 -8.29
CA ASP A 339 5.58 5.16 -9.55
C ASP A 339 4.99 6.53 -9.90
N SER A 340 3.81 6.88 -9.35
CA SER A 340 3.13 8.16 -9.60
C SER A 340 3.35 9.21 -8.50
N LYS A 341 3.66 8.81 -7.26
CA LYS A 341 3.73 9.74 -6.12
C LYS A 341 5.06 9.75 -5.39
N LEU A 342 5.87 8.69 -5.42
CA LEU A 342 7.10 8.64 -4.63
C LEU A 342 8.29 9.17 -5.42
N VAL A 343 9.07 10.03 -4.78
CA VAL A 343 10.21 10.71 -5.40
C VAL A 343 11.37 10.75 -4.42
N TYR A 344 12.57 10.42 -4.86
CA TYR A 344 13.76 10.39 -3.99
C TYR A 344 14.72 11.55 -4.29
N THR A 345 15.33 12.10 -3.26
CA THR A 345 16.44 13.07 -3.35
C THR A 345 17.48 12.81 -2.26
N ASP A 346 18.57 13.56 -2.24
CA ASP A 346 19.57 13.46 -1.18
C ASP A 346 19.00 13.91 0.18
N LEU A 347 19.39 13.18 1.22
CA LEU A 347 18.98 13.48 2.60
C LEU A 347 19.28 14.92 3.01
N TYR A 348 20.47 15.44 2.72
CA TYR A 348 20.86 16.77 3.16
C TYR A 348 20.08 17.85 2.43
N GLU A 349 19.81 17.63 1.15
CA GLU A 349 18.96 18.50 0.36
C GLU A 349 17.52 18.52 0.90
N ALA A 350 16.94 17.36 1.21
CA ALA A 350 15.60 17.29 1.81
C ALA A 350 15.51 17.98 3.19
N GLN A 351 16.56 17.85 4.02
CA GLN A 351 16.66 18.54 5.31
C GLN A 351 16.78 20.05 5.15
N ALA A 352 17.59 20.50 4.18
CA ALA A 352 17.77 21.91 3.87
C ALA A 352 16.47 22.54 3.34
N PHE A 353 15.74 21.81 2.48
CA PHE A 353 14.45 22.27 1.93
C PHE A 353 13.44 22.56 3.05
N TYR A 354 13.36 21.72 4.09
CA TYR A 354 12.41 21.85 5.19
C TYR A 354 12.87 22.75 6.35
N ASP A 355 14.07 23.31 6.29
CA ASP A 355 14.64 24.15 7.36
C ASP A 355 14.63 23.45 8.75
N THR A 356 14.76 22.13 8.77
CA THR A 356 14.73 21.29 9.99
C THR A 356 16.11 21.12 10.63
N GLY A 357 17.17 21.57 9.95
CA GLY A 357 18.57 21.32 10.33
C GLY A 357 18.92 19.83 10.24
N ASP A 358 19.95 19.39 10.96
CA ASP A 358 20.33 17.97 11.06
C ASP A 358 19.32 17.16 11.91
N SER A 359 18.12 17.00 11.37
CA SER A 359 17.00 16.23 11.92
C SER A 359 16.37 15.39 10.81
N VAL A 360 15.84 14.23 11.16
CA VAL A 360 15.20 13.31 10.19
C VAL A 360 13.73 13.09 10.56
N THR A 361 12.94 12.52 9.65
CA THR A 361 11.56 12.11 9.98
C THR A 361 11.58 10.78 10.74
N GLY A 362 12.46 9.87 10.31
CA GLY A 362 12.57 8.55 10.90
C GLY A 362 13.88 7.83 10.56
N VAL A 363 14.00 6.64 11.11
CA VAL A 363 15.05 5.68 10.78
C VAL A 363 14.39 4.44 10.21
N GLU A 364 14.84 4.02 9.04
CA GLU A 364 14.37 2.84 8.35
C GLU A 364 15.36 1.69 8.47
N MET A 365 14.86 0.45 8.48
CA MET A 365 15.70 -0.75 8.57
C MET A 365 15.21 -1.90 7.70
N LYS A 366 16.18 -2.70 7.28
CA LYS A 366 15.98 -3.95 6.54
C LYS A 366 16.37 -5.13 7.43
N VAL A 367 15.47 -6.09 7.54
CA VAL A 367 15.70 -7.36 8.25
C VAL A 367 16.00 -8.50 7.28
N ALA A 368 16.78 -9.48 7.71
CA ALA A 368 17.17 -10.64 6.90
C ALA A 368 15.99 -11.54 6.54
N ASP A 369 15.08 -11.76 7.50
CA ASP A 369 13.84 -12.50 7.33
C ASP A 369 12.67 -11.60 7.70
N ILE A 370 11.79 -11.39 6.74
CA ILE A 370 10.67 -10.49 6.93
C ILE A 370 9.54 -11.08 7.79
N GLU A 371 9.42 -12.41 7.86
CA GLU A 371 8.42 -13.02 8.74
C GLU A 371 8.73 -12.72 10.22
N GLN A 372 9.99 -12.39 10.53
CA GLN A 372 10.44 -11.96 11.85
C GLN A 372 10.39 -10.44 12.04
N ALA A 373 10.02 -9.64 11.02
CA ALA A 373 10.02 -8.18 11.09
C ALA A 373 9.18 -7.66 12.26
N ARG A 374 8.02 -8.27 12.52
CA ARG A 374 7.14 -7.90 13.63
C ARG A 374 7.76 -8.16 15.00
N ASP A 375 8.46 -9.28 15.16
CA ASP A 375 9.11 -9.62 16.44
C ASP A 375 10.37 -8.78 16.66
N ILE A 376 11.11 -8.47 15.59
CA ILE A 376 12.24 -7.54 15.61
C ILE A 376 11.75 -6.12 15.94
N ALA A 377 10.66 -5.66 15.32
CA ALA A 377 10.05 -4.37 15.61
C ALA A 377 9.67 -4.23 17.08
N ARG A 378 9.00 -5.24 17.66
CA ARG A 378 8.67 -5.28 19.10
C ARG A 378 9.90 -5.31 19.99
N THR A 379 10.97 -5.98 19.55
CA THR A 379 12.24 -6.02 20.29
C THR A 379 12.89 -4.64 20.30
N ILE A 380 12.89 -3.94 19.17
CA ILE A 380 13.43 -2.58 19.04
C ILE A 380 12.59 -1.58 19.83
N ASP A 381 11.26 -1.71 19.78
CA ASP A 381 10.35 -0.90 20.58
C ASP A 381 10.64 -1.04 22.09
N LYS A 382 10.88 -2.27 22.56
CA LYS A 382 11.33 -2.55 23.94
C LYS A 382 12.72 -1.98 24.26
N LEU A 383 13.66 -2.04 23.32
CA LEU A 383 15.02 -1.48 23.50
C LEU A 383 15.02 0.05 23.54
N LEU A 384 14.06 0.66 22.86
CA LEU A 384 13.86 2.11 22.79
C LEU A 384 12.78 2.62 23.75
N ALA A 385 12.32 1.77 24.70
CA ALA A 385 11.13 1.92 25.55
C ALA A 385 11.14 3.13 26.51
N ASN A 386 11.16 4.31 25.91
CA ASN A 386 11.19 5.60 26.57
C ASN A 386 9.87 6.36 26.35
N GLY A 387 8.91 5.77 25.60
CA GLY A 387 7.66 6.42 25.16
C GLY A 387 7.86 7.52 24.11
N VAL A 388 9.09 7.75 23.65
CA VAL A 388 9.47 8.82 22.71
C VAL A 388 9.54 8.32 21.27
N TYR A 389 9.76 7.02 21.08
CA TYR A 389 9.88 6.40 19.76
C TYR A 389 8.67 5.48 19.52
N HIS A 390 8.30 5.34 18.26
CA HIS A 390 7.29 4.41 17.80
C HIS A 390 7.88 3.57 16.68
N THR A 391 7.81 2.25 16.82
CA THR A 391 8.29 1.32 15.81
C THR A 391 7.11 0.77 15.03
N LEU A 392 7.15 0.89 13.70
CA LEU A 392 6.12 0.40 12.78
C LEU A 392 6.73 -0.68 11.89
N ASP A 393 6.13 -1.87 11.84
CA ASP A 393 6.52 -2.89 10.87
C ASP A 393 5.74 -2.75 9.55
N TRP A 394 6.24 -3.38 8.50
CA TRP A 394 5.64 -3.32 7.16
C TRP A 394 4.17 -3.77 7.07
N GLU A 395 3.69 -4.69 7.92
CA GLU A 395 2.27 -5.09 7.96
C GLU A 395 1.42 -3.97 8.60
N GLU A 396 1.95 -3.31 9.64
CA GLU A 396 1.30 -2.18 10.31
C GLU A 396 1.25 -0.93 9.42
N LEU A 397 2.34 -0.65 8.69
CA LEU A 397 2.37 0.41 7.67
C LEU A 397 1.25 0.18 6.66
N ASN A 398 1.05 -1.06 6.24
CA ASN A 398 0.08 -1.45 5.22
C ASN A 398 -1.24 -2.01 5.79
N HIS A 399 -1.59 -1.65 7.03
CA HIS A 399 -2.68 -2.27 7.79
C HIS A 399 -4.02 -2.23 7.05
N GLY A 400 -4.34 -1.14 6.35
CA GLY A 400 -5.58 -1.00 5.58
C GLY A 400 -5.78 -2.13 4.58
N LEU A 401 -4.75 -2.42 3.81
CA LEU A 401 -4.80 -3.48 2.82
C LEU A 401 -4.70 -4.87 3.46
N PHE A 402 -3.78 -5.07 4.42
CA PHE A 402 -3.69 -6.38 5.09
C PHE A 402 -4.99 -6.75 5.81
N THR A 403 -5.65 -5.77 6.41
CA THR A 403 -6.98 -5.95 7.00
C THR A 403 -8.02 -6.27 5.93
N ALA A 404 -8.02 -5.57 4.79
CA ALA A 404 -8.91 -5.89 3.68
C ALA A 404 -8.69 -7.33 3.16
N LEU A 405 -7.43 -7.76 3.01
CA LEU A 405 -7.07 -9.13 2.62
C LEU A 405 -7.52 -10.16 3.65
N GLN A 406 -7.37 -9.88 4.94
CA GLN A 406 -7.84 -10.75 6.02
C GLN A 406 -9.36 -10.84 6.06
N ILE A 407 -10.07 -9.71 5.91
CA ILE A 407 -11.54 -9.67 5.85
C ILE A 407 -12.03 -10.44 4.61
N GLN A 408 -11.40 -10.22 3.45
CA GLN A 408 -11.72 -10.97 2.23
C GLN A 408 -11.49 -12.47 2.44
N GLN A 409 -10.39 -12.87 3.09
CA GLN A 409 -10.11 -14.28 3.36
C GLN A 409 -11.14 -14.88 4.34
N LEU A 410 -11.59 -14.11 5.33
CA LEU A 410 -12.67 -14.51 6.23
C LEU A 410 -13.97 -14.73 5.45
N LEU A 411 -14.38 -13.79 4.60
CA LEU A 411 -15.56 -13.92 3.74
C LEU A 411 -15.47 -15.12 2.81
N MET A 412 -14.31 -15.32 2.16
CA MET A 412 -14.07 -16.48 1.30
C MET A 412 -14.15 -17.78 2.10
N SER A 413 -13.62 -17.83 3.33
CA SER A 413 -13.72 -19.01 4.19
C SER A 413 -15.16 -19.41 4.51
N PHE A 414 -16.07 -18.44 4.68
CA PHE A 414 -17.50 -18.70 4.89
C PHE A 414 -18.18 -19.28 3.65
N VAL A 415 -17.94 -18.67 2.47
CA VAL A 415 -18.49 -19.17 1.19
C VAL A 415 -17.99 -20.60 0.93
N LEU A 416 -16.73 -20.84 1.20
CA LEU A 416 -16.06 -22.12 1.03
C LEU A 416 -16.60 -23.20 1.98
N ALA A 417 -16.82 -22.86 3.25
CA ALA A 417 -17.45 -23.74 4.22
C ALA A 417 -18.87 -24.12 3.77
N LEU A 418 -19.64 -23.17 3.23
CA LEU A 418 -20.97 -23.44 2.68
C LEU A 418 -20.92 -24.42 1.51
N ILE A 419 -19.98 -24.28 0.59
CA ILE A 419 -19.79 -25.21 -0.54
C ILE A 419 -19.52 -26.63 -0.04
N ILE A 420 -18.66 -26.79 0.97
CA ILE A 420 -18.33 -28.09 1.56
C ILE A 420 -19.56 -28.70 2.25
N VAL A 421 -20.35 -27.89 2.97
CA VAL A 421 -21.59 -28.33 3.62
C VAL A 421 -22.63 -28.79 2.58
N VAL A 422 -22.81 -28.03 1.50
CA VAL A 422 -23.71 -28.40 0.39
C VAL A 422 -23.27 -29.70 -0.27
N ALA A 423 -21.96 -29.89 -0.48
CA ALA A 423 -21.41 -31.14 -1.00
C ALA A 423 -21.67 -32.32 -0.04
N ALA A 424 -21.47 -32.12 1.27
CA ALA A 424 -21.75 -33.14 2.28
C ALA A 424 -23.24 -33.56 2.30
N PHE A 425 -24.17 -32.59 2.23
CA PHE A 425 -25.61 -32.87 2.13
C PHE A 425 -25.96 -33.64 0.86
N THR A 426 -25.30 -33.33 -0.26
CA THR A 426 -25.49 -34.06 -1.52
C THR A 426 -25.06 -35.53 -1.37
N VAL A 427 -23.94 -35.79 -0.69
CA VAL A 427 -23.49 -37.16 -0.37
C VAL A 427 -24.49 -37.86 0.56
N ILE A 428 -25.01 -37.18 1.58
CA ILE A 428 -26.02 -37.74 2.49
C ILE A 428 -27.29 -38.13 1.73
N ALA A 429 -27.84 -37.21 0.93
CA ALA A 429 -29.08 -37.43 0.19
C ALA A 429 -28.96 -38.61 -0.79
N THR A 430 -27.82 -38.69 -1.50
CA THR A 430 -27.55 -39.77 -2.45
C THR A 430 -27.36 -41.12 -1.75
N LEU A 431 -26.66 -41.16 -0.61
CA LEU A 431 -26.52 -42.40 0.16
C LEU A 431 -27.85 -42.87 0.75
N ILE A 432 -28.68 -41.97 1.29
CA ILE A 432 -30.02 -42.32 1.80
C ILE A 432 -30.87 -42.91 0.68
N MET A 433 -30.89 -42.27 -0.49
CA MET A 433 -31.61 -42.76 -1.66
C MET A 433 -31.15 -44.18 -2.02
N VAL A 434 -29.84 -44.44 -2.07
CA VAL A 434 -29.32 -45.79 -2.36
C VAL A 434 -29.73 -46.81 -1.30
N VAL A 435 -29.73 -46.42 -0.02
CA VAL A 435 -30.16 -47.29 1.08
C VAL A 435 -31.63 -47.68 0.95
N LEU A 436 -32.49 -46.71 0.61
CA LEU A 436 -33.92 -46.94 0.42
C LEU A 436 -34.19 -47.85 -0.79
N ASP A 437 -33.52 -47.60 -1.91
CA ASP A 437 -33.62 -48.45 -3.11
C ASP A 437 -33.13 -49.88 -2.87
N LYS A 438 -32.18 -50.06 -1.95
CA LYS A 438 -31.58 -51.36 -1.60
C LYS A 438 -32.11 -51.98 -0.31
N LYS A 439 -33.20 -51.46 0.28
CA LYS A 439 -33.78 -51.96 1.54
C LYS A 439 -33.98 -53.49 1.54
N LYS A 440 -34.48 -54.05 0.42
CA LYS A 440 -34.69 -55.50 0.25
C LYS A 440 -33.38 -56.29 0.19
N GLU A 441 -32.38 -55.81 -0.54
CA GLU A 441 -31.07 -56.46 -0.65
C GLU A 441 -30.37 -56.52 0.72
N ILE A 442 -30.45 -55.43 1.51
CA ILE A 442 -29.89 -55.35 2.86
C ILE A 442 -30.57 -56.36 3.80
N ALA A 443 -31.90 -56.47 3.71
CA ALA A 443 -32.67 -57.41 4.53
C ALA A 443 -32.32 -58.87 4.23
N VAL A 444 -32.13 -59.23 2.95
CA VAL A 444 -31.69 -60.58 2.56
C VAL A 444 -30.29 -60.89 3.11
N ILE A 445 -29.35 -59.95 2.99
CA ILE A 445 -27.97 -60.11 3.50
C ILE A 445 -27.96 -60.27 5.03
N LYS A 446 -28.78 -59.51 5.75
CA LYS A 446 -28.95 -59.67 7.20
C LYS A 446 -29.63 -60.99 7.58
N ALA A 447 -30.62 -61.44 6.83
CA ALA A 447 -31.28 -62.73 7.06
C ALA A 447 -30.32 -63.92 6.87
N MET A 448 -29.32 -63.78 5.99
CA MET A 448 -28.22 -64.75 5.82
C MET A 448 -27.15 -64.68 6.91
N GLY A 449 -27.28 -63.80 7.92
CA GLY A 449 -26.39 -63.74 9.08
C GLY A 449 -25.34 -62.62 9.05
N ALA A 450 -25.45 -61.63 8.16
CA ALA A 450 -24.55 -60.48 8.18
C ALA A 450 -24.79 -59.58 9.41
N SER A 451 -23.71 -59.19 10.09
CA SER A 451 -23.76 -58.26 11.23
C SER A 451 -24.03 -56.82 10.80
N ASP A 452 -24.64 -56.02 11.70
CA ASP A 452 -24.89 -54.58 11.47
C ASP A 452 -23.59 -53.82 11.13
N SER A 453 -22.47 -54.21 11.73
CA SER A 453 -21.15 -53.66 11.44
C SER A 453 -20.65 -53.97 10.03
N ALA A 454 -21.02 -55.13 9.45
CA ALA A 454 -20.66 -55.47 8.07
C ALA A 454 -21.43 -54.58 7.08
N VAL A 455 -22.72 -54.36 7.33
CA VAL A 455 -23.58 -53.45 6.53
C VAL A 455 -23.09 -52.01 6.66
N LEU A 456 -22.77 -51.55 7.87
CA LEU A 456 -22.20 -50.22 8.12
C LEU A 456 -20.92 -50.01 7.30
N ARG A 457 -19.97 -50.95 7.36
CA ARG A 457 -18.69 -50.85 6.63
C ARG A 457 -18.90 -50.81 5.12
N SER A 458 -19.83 -51.57 4.56
CA SER A 458 -20.08 -51.52 3.11
C SER A 458 -20.54 -50.13 2.64
N PHE A 459 -21.42 -49.46 3.39
CA PHE A 459 -21.87 -48.11 3.04
C PHE A 459 -20.80 -47.06 3.30
N VAL A 460 -20.01 -47.20 4.37
CA VAL A 460 -18.84 -46.33 4.63
C VAL A 460 -17.82 -46.43 3.49
N TYR A 461 -17.53 -47.63 2.99
CA TYR A 461 -16.64 -47.78 1.82
C TYR A 461 -17.23 -47.14 0.56
N GLN A 462 -18.53 -47.28 0.33
CA GLN A 462 -19.19 -46.65 -0.82
C GLN A 462 -19.08 -45.11 -0.76
N GLY A 463 -19.36 -44.50 0.40
CA GLY A 463 -19.16 -43.06 0.58
C GLY A 463 -17.70 -42.64 0.52
N GLY A 464 -16.79 -43.49 1.01
CA GLY A 464 -15.35 -43.31 0.87
C GLY A 464 -14.89 -43.31 -0.59
N PHE A 465 -15.45 -44.16 -1.45
CA PHE A 465 -15.19 -44.15 -2.88
C PHE A 465 -15.67 -42.85 -3.54
N ILE A 466 -16.89 -42.39 -3.22
CA ILE A 466 -17.41 -41.10 -3.71
C ILE A 466 -16.49 -39.95 -3.28
N GLY A 467 -16.10 -39.93 -2.00
CA GLY A 467 -15.20 -38.92 -1.46
C GLY A 467 -13.82 -38.94 -2.11
N LEU A 468 -13.22 -40.12 -2.30
CA LEU A 468 -11.89 -40.26 -2.90
C LEU A 468 -11.88 -39.86 -4.37
N PHE A 469 -12.80 -40.41 -5.19
CA PHE A 469 -12.85 -40.09 -6.62
C PHE A 469 -13.30 -38.65 -6.87
N GLY A 470 -14.28 -38.17 -6.09
CA GLY A 470 -14.73 -36.78 -6.15
C GLY A 470 -13.59 -35.82 -5.80
N THR A 471 -12.88 -36.07 -4.70
CA THR A 471 -11.74 -35.25 -4.29
C THR A 471 -10.60 -35.32 -5.32
N ALA A 472 -10.26 -36.51 -5.83
CA ALA A 472 -9.20 -36.66 -6.83
C ALA A 472 -9.54 -35.90 -8.12
N PHE A 473 -10.76 -36.03 -8.63
CA PHE A 473 -11.21 -35.32 -9.82
C PHE A 473 -11.30 -33.81 -9.57
N GLY A 474 -11.76 -33.40 -8.39
CA GLY A 474 -11.82 -32.00 -7.99
C GLY A 474 -10.45 -31.34 -7.88
N LEU A 475 -9.48 -32.00 -7.24
CA LEU A 475 -8.10 -31.51 -7.19
C LEU A 475 -7.48 -31.43 -8.57
N LEU A 476 -7.69 -32.42 -9.44
CA LEU A 476 -7.23 -32.39 -10.82
C LEU A 476 -7.85 -31.21 -11.57
N LEU A 477 -9.17 -31.02 -11.48
CA LEU A 477 -9.88 -29.90 -12.07
C LEU A 477 -9.32 -28.57 -11.56
N GLY A 478 -9.10 -28.43 -10.25
CA GLY A 478 -8.53 -27.24 -9.64
C GLY A 478 -7.12 -26.93 -10.16
N ILE A 479 -6.26 -27.94 -10.32
CA ILE A 479 -4.93 -27.77 -10.91
C ILE A 479 -5.04 -27.33 -12.38
N VAL A 480 -5.92 -27.96 -13.16
CA VAL A 480 -6.15 -27.61 -14.57
C VAL A 480 -6.60 -26.15 -14.69
N VAL A 481 -7.58 -25.74 -13.87
CA VAL A 481 -8.07 -24.35 -13.85
C VAL A 481 -6.96 -23.38 -13.42
N CYS A 482 -6.19 -23.70 -12.38
CA CYS A 482 -5.06 -22.88 -11.96
C CYS A 482 -4.02 -22.70 -13.07
N LYS A 483 -3.66 -23.80 -13.78
CA LYS A 483 -2.74 -23.72 -14.92
C LYS A 483 -3.33 -22.93 -16.09
N LEU A 484 -4.61 -23.08 -16.35
CA LEU A 484 -5.31 -22.32 -17.38
C LEU A 484 -5.27 -20.81 -17.08
N LEU A 485 -5.54 -20.42 -15.83
CA LEU A 485 -5.46 -19.03 -15.38
C LEU A 485 -4.05 -18.44 -15.55
N LEU A 486 -3.01 -19.24 -15.29
CA LEU A 486 -1.61 -18.81 -15.51
C LEU A 486 -1.29 -18.58 -16.98
N VAL A 487 -1.82 -19.41 -17.89
CA VAL A 487 -1.58 -19.26 -19.34
C VAL A 487 -2.33 -18.07 -19.93
N TYR A 488 -3.58 -17.86 -19.53
CA TYR A 488 -4.40 -16.75 -20.03
C TYR A 488 -3.98 -15.39 -19.45
N ALA A 489 -3.28 -15.37 -18.31
CA ALA A 489 -2.71 -14.18 -17.67
C ALA A 489 -3.63 -12.96 -17.75
N LEU A 490 -4.86 -13.09 -17.24
CA LEU A 490 -5.91 -12.07 -17.35
C LEU A 490 -5.35 -10.69 -16.95
N PRO A 491 -5.26 -9.72 -17.88
CA PRO A 491 -4.71 -8.42 -17.59
C PRO A 491 -5.68 -7.67 -16.68
N LEU A 492 -5.15 -7.18 -15.56
CA LEU A 492 -5.88 -6.35 -14.61
C LEU A 492 -5.37 -4.92 -14.75
N ASP A 493 -6.26 -3.93 -14.59
CA ASP A 493 -5.85 -2.52 -14.56
C ASP A 493 -4.97 -2.28 -13.30
N PRO A 494 -3.67 -1.96 -13.46
CA PRO A 494 -2.77 -1.76 -12.33
C PRO A 494 -3.21 -0.61 -11.41
N LYS A 495 -3.99 0.36 -11.92
CA LYS A 495 -4.48 1.51 -11.14
C LYS A 495 -5.54 1.10 -10.11
N VAL A 496 -6.32 0.07 -10.42
CA VAL A 496 -7.42 -0.40 -9.55
C VAL A 496 -7.00 -1.59 -8.71
N TYR A 497 -6.33 -2.57 -9.33
CA TYR A 497 -6.05 -3.87 -8.72
C TYR A 497 -4.62 -4.05 -8.27
N PHE A 498 -3.78 -3.02 -8.36
CA PHE A 498 -2.44 -3.00 -7.78
C PHE A 498 -1.44 -3.98 -8.40
N ILE A 499 -1.90 -4.82 -9.33
CA ILE A 499 -1.20 -5.94 -9.93
C ILE A 499 -1.65 -6.04 -11.40
N SER A 500 -0.71 -6.34 -12.30
CA SER A 500 -0.94 -6.34 -13.75
C SER A 500 -1.56 -7.62 -14.30
N HIS A 501 -1.45 -8.74 -13.58
CA HIS A 501 -1.99 -10.05 -14.00
C HIS A 501 -2.48 -10.82 -12.77
N LEU A 502 -3.49 -11.68 -12.92
CA LEU A 502 -4.02 -12.44 -11.80
C LEU A 502 -2.99 -13.46 -11.26
N PRO A 503 -2.49 -13.32 -10.02
CA PRO A 503 -1.53 -14.26 -9.47
C PRO A 503 -2.21 -15.53 -9.00
N VAL A 504 -1.63 -16.66 -9.38
CA VAL A 504 -2.05 -17.98 -8.93
C VAL A 504 -0.83 -18.71 -8.39
N GLN A 505 -0.85 -19.11 -7.11
CA GLN A 505 0.22 -19.91 -6.51
C GLN A 505 -0.30 -21.28 -6.10
N VAL A 506 0.04 -22.30 -6.89
CA VAL A 506 -0.30 -23.69 -6.60
C VAL A 506 0.68 -24.24 -5.56
N ARG A 507 0.30 -24.21 -4.27
CA ARG A 507 1.09 -24.80 -3.18
C ARG A 507 0.63 -26.25 -2.95
N PRO A 508 1.48 -27.27 -3.19
CA PRO A 508 1.09 -28.68 -3.05
C PRO A 508 0.52 -29.02 -1.67
N LEU A 509 1.13 -28.46 -0.63
CA LEU A 509 0.70 -28.67 0.76
C LEU A 509 -0.75 -28.22 1.00
N GLN A 510 -1.17 -27.09 0.43
CA GLN A 510 -2.53 -26.59 0.56
C GLN A 510 -3.53 -27.50 -0.15
N PHE A 511 -3.19 -27.98 -1.36
CA PHE A 511 -4.02 -28.92 -2.11
C PHE A 511 -4.19 -30.26 -1.37
N VAL A 512 -3.12 -30.76 -0.76
CA VAL A 512 -3.17 -31.97 0.06
C VAL A 512 -4.05 -31.76 1.30
N MET A 513 -3.89 -30.64 2.01
CA MET A 513 -4.74 -30.32 3.18
C MET A 513 -6.22 -30.22 2.80
N VAL A 514 -6.53 -29.55 1.69
CA VAL A 514 -7.89 -29.47 1.13
C VAL A 514 -8.43 -30.87 0.82
N GLY A 515 -7.65 -31.72 0.17
CA GLY A 515 -8.06 -33.07 -0.16
C GLY A 515 -8.32 -33.94 1.07
N VAL A 516 -7.43 -33.88 2.07
CA VAL A 516 -7.60 -34.59 3.35
C VAL A 516 -8.86 -34.12 4.08
N PHE A 517 -9.09 -32.81 4.14
CA PHE A 517 -10.28 -32.24 4.78
C PHE A 517 -11.57 -32.64 4.04
N ALA A 518 -11.58 -32.60 2.71
CA ALA A 518 -12.74 -33.01 1.91
C ALA A 518 -13.09 -34.49 2.10
N ILE A 519 -12.08 -35.38 2.09
CA ILE A 519 -12.27 -36.80 2.36
C ILE A 519 -12.80 -37.01 3.78
N PHE A 520 -12.25 -36.31 4.77
CA PHE A 520 -12.72 -36.38 6.16
C PHE A 520 -14.20 -35.99 6.27
N VAL A 521 -14.61 -34.87 5.65
CA VAL A 521 -16.02 -34.43 5.65
C VAL A 521 -16.92 -35.44 4.93
N CYS A 522 -16.50 -36.00 3.79
CA CYS A 522 -17.28 -37.02 3.07
C CYS A 522 -17.46 -38.29 3.90
N LEU A 523 -16.41 -38.74 4.59
CA LEU A 523 -16.50 -39.89 5.49
C LEU A 523 -17.42 -39.60 6.67
N ALA A 524 -17.29 -38.43 7.30
CA ALA A 524 -18.16 -38.01 8.40
C ALA A 524 -19.65 -37.95 7.97
N ALA A 525 -19.92 -37.36 6.81
CA ALA A 525 -21.26 -37.29 6.22
C ALA A 525 -21.86 -38.67 5.93
N THR A 526 -21.02 -39.65 5.56
CA THR A 526 -21.44 -41.02 5.25
C THR A 526 -21.85 -41.83 6.49
N ILE A 527 -21.34 -41.48 7.68
CA ILE A 527 -21.60 -42.24 8.91
C ILE A 527 -23.11 -42.29 9.22
N TRP A 528 -23.82 -41.17 9.07
CA TRP A 528 -25.24 -41.10 9.42
C TRP A 528 -26.14 -42.01 8.55
N PRO A 529 -26.11 -41.93 7.20
CA PRO A 529 -26.85 -42.86 6.34
C PRO A 529 -26.44 -44.33 6.54
N ALA A 530 -25.14 -44.59 6.77
CA ALA A 530 -24.65 -45.95 6.97
C ALA A 530 -25.18 -46.55 8.29
N LEU A 531 -25.27 -45.75 9.35
CA LEU A 531 -25.90 -46.15 10.61
C LEU A 531 -27.39 -46.44 10.43
N TYR A 532 -28.10 -45.59 9.68
CA TYR A 532 -29.51 -45.81 9.34
C TYR A 532 -29.70 -47.15 8.61
N ALA A 533 -28.89 -47.43 7.57
CA ALA A 533 -28.94 -48.68 6.83
C ALA A 533 -28.66 -49.91 7.72
N SER A 534 -27.66 -49.80 8.61
CA SER A 534 -27.28 -50.87 9.52
C SER A 534 -28.35 -51.19 10.57
N ARG A 535 -29.31 -50.30 10.84
CA ARG A 535 -30.37 -50.51 11.84
C ARG A 535 -31.69 -51.02 11.25
N LEU A 536 -31.78 -51.19 9.93
CA LEU A 536 -32.96 -51.76 9.27
C LEU A 536 -33.20 -53.21 9.72
N ARG A 537 -34.43 -53.51 10.14
CA ARG A 537 -34.83 -54.86 10.56
C ARG A 537 -35.26 -55.67 9.32
N PRO A 538 -34.81 -56.93 9.16
CA PRO A 538 -35.19 -57.75 8.01
C PRO A 538 -36.71 -57.89 7.83
N ALA A 539 -37.45 -58.04 8.93
CA ALA A 539 -38.91 -58.19 8.91
C ALA A 539 -39.65 -56.97 8.33
N GLU A 540 -39.15 -55.76 8.54
CA GLU A 540 -39.77 -54.51 8.05
C GLU A 540 -39.57 -54.31 6.55
N ALA A 541 -38.58 -54.97 5.94
CA ALA A 541 -38.35 -54.88 4.50
C ALA A 541 -39.30 -55.75 3.67
N PHE A 542 -39.92 -56.76 4.29
CA PHE A 542 -40.86 -57.68 3.64
C PHE A 542 -42.33 -57.38 3.96
N ARG A 543 -42.61 -56.47 4.92
CA ARG A 543 -43.98 -56.17 5.39
C ARG A 543 -44.75 -55.14 4.54
N ASP A 544 -44.05 -54.26 3.83
CA ASP A 544 -44.66 -53.24 2.96
C ASP A 544 -44.86 -53.79 1.53
N GLN A 545 -45.78 -54.77 1.39
CA GLN A 545 -46.32 -55.21 0.09
C GLN A 545 -47.75 -54.73 -0.08
#